data_AF-A0NPX7-F1
#
_entry.id   AF-A0NPX7-F1
#
_cell.length_a   1.000
_cell.length_b   1.000
_cell.length_c   1.000
_cell.angle_alpha   90.00
_cell.angle_beta   90.00
_cell.angle_gamma   90.00
#
_symmetry.space_group_name_H-M   'P 1'
#
loop_
_entity.id
_entity.type
_entity.pdbx_description
1 polymer ?
#
loop_
_entity_poly.entity_id
_entity_poly.type
_entity_poly.pdbx_seq_one_letter_code
_entity_poly.pdbx_strand_id
1 'polypeptide(L)'
;MPATAYDIATSRPDAAPEFSPRQQVVLQHALTLLVEGGEKALTTAGLARTASCSKESLYKWFGDRDGLLAAVVAFQASQVQFPSEAGATADAATFRAHVTAFVEALLGV
;
A
#
# COMPACT_ATOMS: atom_id res chain seq x y z
N MET A 1 0.64 21.68 -1.99
CA MET A 1 1.08 20.79 -0.89
C MET A 1 1.84 19.66 -1.54
N PRO A 2 3.18 19.62 -1.47
CA PRO A 2 3.91 18.44 -1.92
C PRO A 2 3.51 17.29 -0.97
N ALA A 3 3.10 16.15 -1.53
CA ALA A 3 2.92 14.96 -0.73
C ALA A 3 4.29 14.62 -0.12
N THR A 4 4.42 14.78 1.19
CA THR A 4 5.60 14.32 1.92
C THR A 4 5.75 12.84 1.58
N ALA A 5 6.83 12.48 0.87
CA ALA A 5 7.06 11.11 0.46
C ALA A 5 7.05 10.23 1.71
N TYR A 6 6.17 9.23 1.73
CA TYR A 6 6.09 8.30 2.85
C TYR A 6 7.41 7.55 2.95
N ASP A 7 8.14 7.76 4.05
CA ASP A 7 9.38 7.02 4.29
C ASP A 7 9.06 5.72 5.02
N ILE A 8 9.01 4.64 4.25
CA ILE A 8 8.80 3.27 4.73
C ILE A 8 9.81 2.83 5.81
N ALA A 9 11.02 3.39 5.84
CA ALA A 9 12.04 2.98 6.80
C ALA A 9 11.78 3.55 8.20
N THR A 10 11.08 4.68 8.29
CA THR A 10 10.90 5.44 9.54
C THR A 10 9.44 5.58 9.97
N SER A 11 8.49 5.33 9.08
CA SER A 11 7.06 5.47 9.35
C SER A 11 6.48 4.25 10.07
N ARG A 12 5.63 4.49 11.08
CA ARG A 12 4.89 3.41 11.75
C ARG A 12 3.84 2.81 10.79
N PRO A 13 3.57 1.49 10.82
CA PRO A 13 2.60 0.86 9.91
C PRO A 13 1.17 1.44 10.01
N ASP A 14 0.77 1.86 11.21
CA ASP A 14 -0.53 2.51 11.49
C ASP A 14 -0.59 3.98 11.01
N ALA A 15 0.55 4.58 10.67
CA ALA A 15 0.68 5.94 10.16
C ALA A 15 0.72 5.97 8.62
N ALA A 16 0.26 4.90 7.97
CA ALA A 16 0.15 4.87 6.52
C ALA A 16 -0.73 6.05 6.04
N PRO A 17 -0.33 6.75 4.97
CA PRO A 17 -1.04 7.92 4.48
C PRO A 17 -2.42 7.53 3.97
N GLU A 18 -3.43 8.37 4.28
CA GLU A 18 -4.76 8.21 3.72
C GLU A 18 -4.76 8.57 2.23
N PHE A 19 -4.95 7.56 1.39
CA PHE A 19 -5.06 7.74 -0.06
C PHE A 19 -6.51 8.04 -0.46
N SER A 20 -6.70 9.02 -1.35
CA SER A 20 -8.01 9.26 -1.98
C SER A 20 -8.46 8.04 -2.79
N PRO A 21 -9.78 7.84 -3.02
CA PRO A 21 -10.28 6.70 -3.79
C PRO A 21 -9.61 6.55 -5.16
N ARG A 22 -9.30 7.67 -5.82
CA ARG A 22 -8.60 7.66 -7.11
C ARG A 22 -7.15 7.19 -6.98
N GLN A 23 -6.43 7.63 -5.95
CA GLN A 23 -5.06 7.18 -5.67
C GLN A 23 -5.04 5.68 -5.32
N GLN A 24 -6.01 5.20 -4.54
CA GLN A 24 -6.13 3.76 -4.23
C GLN A 24 -6.28 2.91 -5.50
N VAL A 25 -7.15 3.31 -6.43
CA VAL A 25 -7.30 2.62 -7.73
C VAL A 25 -5.98 2.59 -8.50
N VAL A 26 -5.25 3.71 -8.53
CA VAL A 26 -3.94 3.77 -9.21
C VAL A 26 -2.92 2.87 -8.53
N LEU A 27 -2.87 2.86 -7.20
CA LEU A 27 -1.95 2.02 -6.43
C LEU A 27 -2.28 0.53 -6.59
N GLN A 28 -3.56 0.16 -6.72
CA GLN A 28 -3.97 -1.20 -7.05
C GLN A 28 -3.49 -1.66 -8.43
N HIS A 29 -3.56 -0.79 -9.45
CA HIS A 29 -3.00 -1.08 -10.76
C HIS A 29 -1.48 -1.19 -10.73
N ALA A 30 -0.80 -0.33 -9.96
CA ALA A 30 0.65 -0.40 -9.76
C ALA A 30 1.06 -1.74 -9.11
N LEU A 31 0.30 -2.19 -8.11
CA LEU A 31 0.48 -3.50 -7.48
C LEU A 31 0.32 -4.65 -8.45
N THR A 32 -0.73 -4.62 -9.27
CA THR A 32 -0.98 -5.66 -10.27
C THR A 32 0.22 -5.78 -11.23
N LEU A 33 0.73 -4.64 -11.72
CA LEU A 33 1.92 -4.61 -12.58
C LEU A 33 3.17 -5.17 -11.89
N LEU A 34 3.37 -4.86 -10.60
CA LEU A 34 4.49 -5.39 -9.82
C LEU A 34 4.39 -6.90 -9.61
N VAL A 35 3.20 -7.43 -9.34
CA VAL A 35 2.99 -8.87 -9.13
C VAL A 35 3.19 -9.65 -10.43
N GLU A 36 2.68 -9.13 -11.55
CA GLU A 36 2.74 -9.82 -12.85
C GLU A 36 4.12 -9.76 -13.52
N GLY A 37 4.83 -8.63 -13.39
CA GLY A 37 6.05 -8.39 -14.16
C GLY A 37 7.23 -7.85 -13.36
N GLY A 38 7.12 -7.82 -12.03
CA GLY A 38 8.16 -7.35 -11.14
C GLY A 38 8.48 -5.87 -11.29
N GLU A 39 9.63 -5.46 -10.76
CA GLU A 39 10.07 -4.07 -10.71
C GLU A 39 10.15 -3.40 -12.11
N LYS A 40 10.52 -4.17 -13.14
CA LYS A 40 10.67 -3.65 -14.51
C LYS A 40 9.33 -3.35 -15.19
N ALA A 41 8.25 -4.03 -14.79
CA ALA A 41 6.93 -3.79 -15.34
C ALA A 41 6.28 -2.52 -14.76
N LEU A 42 6.67 -2.11 -13.55
CA LEU A 42 6.21 -0.86 -12.96
C LEU A 42 6.94 0.34 -13.60
N THR A 43 6.39 0.80 -14.72
CA THR A 43 6.78 2.05 -15.36
C THR A 43 5.68 3.10 -15.21
N THR A 44 6.05 4.36 -15.02
CA THR A 44 5.06 5.46 -14.94
C THR A 44 4.22 5.57 -16.21
N ALA A 45 4.78 5.21 -17.37
CA ALA A 45 4.07 5.16 -18.65
C ALA A 45 3.08 3.99 -18.74
N GLY A 46 3.48 2.79 -18.29
CA GLY A 46 2.60 1.62 -18.22
C GLY A 46 1.45 1.86 -17.24
N LEU A 47 1.76 2.37 -16.05
CA LEU A 47 0.77 2.69 -15.03
C LEU A 47 -0.25 3.73 -15.49
N ALA A 48 0.22 4.82 -16.13
CA ALA A 48 -0.65 5.85 -16.69
C ALA A 48 -1.69 5.27 -17.67
N ARG A 49 -1.27 4.31 -18.51
CA ARG A 49 -2.15 3.63 -19.46
C ARG A 49 -3.14 2.70 -18.75
N THR A 50 -2.65 1.82 -17.88
CA THR A 50 -3.50 0.82 -17.23
C THR A 50 -4.50 1.45 -16.26
N ALA A 51 -4.10 2.51 -15.56
CA ALA A 51 -4.96 3.20 -14.60
C ALA A 51 -5.79 4.36 -15.20
N SER A 52 -5.70 4.61 -16.52
CA SER A 52 -6.35 5.73 -17.20
C SER A 52 -6.06 7.09 -16.51
N CYS A 53 -4.80 7.36 -16.19
CA CYS A 53 -4.38 8.60 -15.54
C CYS A 53 -3.24 9.27 -16.30
N SER A 54 -3.14 10.61 -16.21
CA SER A 54 -2.03 11.32 -16.84
C SER A 54 -0.75 11.15 -16.03
N LYS A 55 0.40 11.13 -16.72
CA LYS A 55 1.72 11.14 -16.05
C LYS A 55 1.86 12.32 -15.10
N GLU A 56 1.35 13.50 -15.48
CA GLU A 56 1.35 14.70 -14.64
C GLU A 56 0.64 14.47 -13.29
N SER A 57 -0.49 13.74 -13.29
CA SER A 57 -1.21 13.40 -12.06
C SER A 57 -0.38 12.47 -11.17
N LEU A 58 0.30 11.48 -11.77
CA LEU A 58 1.21 10.59 -11.04
C LEU A 58 2.37 11.37 -10.39
N TYR A 59 3.03 12.24 -11.15
CA TYR A 59 4.12 13.07 -10.63
C TYR A 59 3.64 14.01 -9.51
N LYS A 60 2.44 14.58 -9.64
CA LYS A 60 1.85 15.45 -8.62
C LYS A 60 1.52 14.71 -7.32
N TRP A 61 1.06 13.47 -7.41
CA TRP A 61 0.66 12.68 -6.23
C TRP A 61 1.82 11.98 -5.55
N PHE A 62 2.73 11.41 -6.33
CA PHE A 62 3.73 10.47 -5.82
C PHE A 62 5.17 10.96 -6.00
N GLY A 63 5.36 12.13 -6.62
CA GLY A 63 6.70 12.65 -6.90
C GLY A 63 7.35 11.84 -8.00
N ASP A 64 8.38 11.06 -7.66
CA ASP A 64 9.13 10.26 -8.61
C ASP A 64 8.77 8.77 -8.54
N ARG A 65 9.62 7.94 -9.15
CA ARG A 65 9.44 6.48 -9.15
C ARG A 65 9.55 5.89 -7.75
N ASP A 66 10.47 6.39 -6.95
CA ASP A 66 10.73 5.86 -5.61
C ASP A 66 9.59 6.27 -4.67
N GLY A 67 9.07 7.49 -4.82
CA GLY A 67 7.86 7.92 -4.12
C GLY A 67 6.60 7.12 -4.51
N LEU A 68 6.48 6.71 -5.78
CA LEU A 68 5.42 5.79 -6.20
C LEU A 68 5.57 4.40 -5.55
N LEU A 69 6.79 3.85 -5.54
CA LEU A 69 7.06 2.55 -4.90
C LEU A 69 6.78 2.61 -3.39
N ALA A 70 7.24 3.66 -2.72
CA ALA A 70 6.98 3.89 -1.31
C ALA A 70 5.47 4.00 -1.03
N ALA A 71 4.72 4.71 -1.87
CA ALA A 71 3.27 4.82 -1.75
C ALA A 71 2.56 3.47 -1.97
N VAL A 72 3.05 2.62 -2.89
CA VAL A 72 2.52 1.27 -3.09
C VAL A 72 2.73 0.40 -1.85
N VAL A 73 3.92 0.46 -1.25
CA VAL A 73 4.21 -0.27 0.00
C VAL A 73 3.34 0.25 1.14
N ALA A 74 3.20 1.57 1.27
CA ALA A 74 2.34 2.19 2.27
C ALA A 74 0.88 1.77 2.11
N PHE A 75 0.40 1.68 0.87
CA PHE A 75 -0.95 1.22 0.55
C PHE A 75 -1.13 -0.25 0.94
N GLN A 76 -0.20 -1.13 0.60
CA GLN A 76 -0.20 -2.52 1.08
C GLN A 76 -0.23 -2.61 2.61
N ALA A 77 0.62 -1.84 3.29
CA ALA A 77 0.65 -1.79 4.75
C ALA A 77 -0.69 -1.32 5.33
N SER A 78 -1.36 -0.36 4.70
CA SER A 78 -2.67 0.14 5.14
C SER A 78 -3.80 -0.88 4.99
N GLN A 79 -3.69 -1.82 4.05
CA GLN A 79 -4.66 -2.91 3.89
C GLN A 79 -4.50 -3.99 4.97
N VAL A 80 -3.31 -4.08 5.58
CA VAL A 80 -3.05 -5.01 6.67
C VAL A 80 -3.44 -4.33 7.98
N GLN A 81 -4.68 -4.57 8.40
CA GLN A 81 -5.18 -4.01 9.63
C GLN A 81 -4.64 -4.78 10.84
N PHE A 82 -3.60 -4.22 11.48
CA PHE A 82 -3.09 -4.75 12.73
C PHE A 82 -4.00 -4.28 13.88
N PRO A 83 -4.54 -5.20 14.70
CA PRO A 83 -5.19 -4.80 15.95
C PRO A 83 -4.18 -4.05 16.82
N SER A 84 -4.64 -3.03 17.54
CA SER A 84 -3.76 -2.26 18.43
C SER A 84 -3.04 -3.19 19.41
N GLU A 85 -1.79 -2.90 19.78
CA GLU A 85 -0.99 -3.74 20.68
C GLU A 85 -1.72 -4.08 21.98
N ALA A 86 -2.51 -3.14 22.51
CA ALA A 86 -3.33 -3.34 23.70
C ALA A 86 -4.46 -4.37 23.53
N GLY A 87 -5.03 -4.49 22.31
CA GLY A 87 -6.03 -5.50 21.97
C GLY A 87 -5.43 -6.81 21.48
N ALA A 88 -4.25 -6.77 20.85
CA ALA A 88 -3.65 -7.90 20.16
C ALA A 88 -3.21 -9.03 21.10
N THR A 89 -2.81 -8.69 22.33
CA THR A 89 -2.24 -9.64 23.32
C THR A 89 -2.98 -9.64 24.64
N ALA A 90 -4.25 -9.20 24.68
CA ALA A 90 -5.04 -9.16 25.91
C ALA A 90 -5.12 -10.53 26.61
N ASP A 91 -5.20 -11.61 25.82
CA ASP A 91 -5.05 -13.00 26.26
C ASP A 91 -4.66 -13.92 25.08
N ALA A 92 -4.39 -15.19 25.39
CA ALA A 92 -3.98 -16.19 24.40
C ALA A 92 -5.07 -16.49 23.35
N ALA A 93 -6.35 -16.36 23.69
CA ALA A 93 -7.45 -16.61 22.77
C ALA A 93 -7.57 -15.48 21.73
N THR A 94 -7.44 -14.25 22.18
CA THR A 94 -7.44 -13.03 21.36
C THR A 94 -6.24 -13.01 20.43
N PHE A 95 -5.05 -13.35 20.93
CA PHE A 95 -3.86 -13.50 20.09
C PHE A 95 -4.07 -14.55 18.98
N ARG A 96 -4.58 -15.74 19.35
CA ARG A 96 -4.86 -16.80 18.37
C ARG A 96 -5.89 -16.38 17.33
N ALA A 97 -6.94 -15.66 17.74
CA ALA A 97 -7.97 -15.15 16.82
C ALA A 97 -7.36 -14.16 15.81
N HIS A 98 -6.53 -13.22 16.27
CA HIS A 98 -5.88 -12.25 15.38
C HIS A 98 -4.88 -12.90 14.42
N VAL A 99 -4.07 -13.86 14.88
CA VAL A 99 -3.15 -14.60 14.00
C VAL A 99 -3.93 -15.41 12.97
N THR A 100 -5.04 -16.04 13.36
CA THR A 100 -5.87 -16.82 12.43
C THR A 100 -6.48 -15.92 11.37
N ALA A 101 -7.09 -14.80 11.77
CA ALA A 101 -7.66 -13.83 10.83
C ALA A 101 -6.60 -13.25 9.88
N PHE A 102 -5.40 -12.97 10.37
CA PHE A 102 -4.28 -12.52 9.55
C PHE A 102 -3.86 -13.59 8.51
N VAL A 103 -3.77 -14.86 8.92
CA VAL A 103 -3.42 -15.97 8.01
C VAL A 103 -4.52 -16.21 6.96
N GLU A 104 -5.79 -16.19 7.35
CA GLU A 104 -6.93 -16.30 6.42
C GLU A 104 -6.91 -15.17 5.38
N ALA A 105 -6.73 -13.92 5.84
CA ALA A 105 -6.60 -12.77 4.96
C ALA A 105 -5.39 -12.89 4.01
N LEU A 106 -4.25 -13.43 4.48
CA LEU A 106 -3.07 -13.64 3.66
C LEU A 106 -3.27 -14.74 2.60
N LEU A 107 -4.01 -15.79 2.94
CA LEU A 107 -4.32 -16.90 2.03
C LEU A 107 -5.45 -16.56 1.05
N GLY A 108 -6.23 -15.51 1.33
CA GLY A 108 -7.41 -15.14 0.55
C GLY A 108 -8.55 -16.15 0.64
N VAL A 109 -8.64 -16.86 1.78
CA VAL A 109 -9.63 -17.92 2.06
C VAL A 109 -10.63 -17.44 3.11
#